data_AF-A0A150R2R3-F1
#
_entry.id   AF-A0A150R2R3-F1
#
_cell.length_a   1.000
_cell.length_b   1.000
_cell.length_c   1.000
_cell.angle_alpha   90.00
_cell.angle_beta   90.00
_cell.angle_gamma   90.00
#
_symmetry.space_group_name_H-M   'P 1'
#
loop_
_entity.id
_entity.type
_entity.pdbx_description
1 polymer ?
#
loop_
_entity_poly.entity_id
_entity_poly.type
_entity_poly.pdbx_seq_one_letter_code
_entity_poly.pdbx_strand_id
1 'polypeptide(L)'
;MQERSSCRIVQADVDIKRWMTVLPTVDLVRPARCSCCDAAGRPVNGPLVMRGHGLRERLVCGPLEPGGAPQQVTVQARRYRCSACGAIVVVVPRGLLRRRRYAAAAIGWVLARIGLDGVSTPVARAEVCPSATLGVAAAERWLAPSRWIEASRRGQLFPRLGRHGAESSRAQIAERTAMQLVGLSPQGSTREPAPHLAFRGAALAA
;
A
#
# COMPACT_ATOMS: atom_id res chain seq x y z
N MET A 1 -30.80 -7.80 5.73
CA MET A 1 -29.64 -7.25 4.98
C MET A 1 -28.44 -7.26 5.91
N GLN A 2 -27.55 -8.24 5.78
CA GLN A 2 -26.45 -8.46 6.73
C GLN A 2 -25.37 -7.40 6.50
N GLU A 3 -25.19 -6.49 7.47
CA GLU A 3 -24.15 -5.48 7.44
C GLU A 3 -22.79 -6.17 7.26
N ARG A 4 -22.19 -6.02 6.08
CA ARG A 4 -20.83 -6.48 5.83
C ARG A 4 -19.93 -5.80 6.87
N SER A 5 -19.40 -6.58 7.81
CA SER A 5 -18.37 -6.12 8.75
C SER A 5 -17.39 -5.22 8.02
N SER A 6 -17.33 -3.94 8.41
CA SER A 6 -16.52 -2.92 7.78
C SER A 6 -15.04 -3.21 8.05
N CYS A 7 -14.47 -4.13 7.29
CA CYS A 7 -13.08 -4.54 7.41
C CYS A 7 -12.18 -3.32 7.15
N ARG A 8 -11.62 -2.74 8.23
CA ARG A 8 -10.66 -1.63 8.15
C ARG A 8 -9.24 -2.18 8.16
N ILE A 9 -8.36 -1.56 7.38
CA ILE A 9 -6.94 -1.92 7.34
C ILE A 9 -6.19 -0.88 8.16
N VAL A 10 -5.31 -1.34 9.04
CA VAL A 10 -4.36 -0.53 9.82
C VAL A 10 -2.97 -1.03 9.46
N GLN A 11 -2.04 -0.12 9.19
CA GLN A 11 -0.64 -0.52 8.99
C GLN A 11 0.07 -0.50 10.33
N ALA A 12 0.86 -1.54 10.58
CA ALA A 12 1.84 -1.55 11.64
C ALA A 12 3.17 -1.00 11.11
N ASP A 13 3.98 -0.46 12.01
CA ASP A 13 5.29 0.10 11.68
C ASP A 13 6.36 -1.00 11.53
N VAL A 14 6.05 -2.01 10.72
CA VAL A 14 6.91 -3.15 10.38
C VAL A 14 6.89 -3.27 8.86
N ASP A 15 8.06 -3.30 8.24
CA ASP A 15 8.18 -3.42 6.79
C ASP A 15 7.70 -4.80 6.29
N ILE A 16 7.31 -4.85 5.02
CA ILE A 16 6.75 -6.05 4.40
C ILE A 16 7.73 -7.24 4.38
N LYS A 17 9.05 -7.01 4.25
CA LYS A 17 10.03 -8.10 4.19
C LYS A 17 10.18 -8.75 5.56
N ARG A 18 10.41 -7.93 6.60
CA ARG A 18 10.48 -8.42 7.98
C ARG A 18 9.21 -9.14 8.39
N TRP A 19 8.04 -8.64 7.98
CA TRP A 19 6.74 -9.28 8.23
C TRP A 19 6.62 -10.66 7.57
N MET A 20 7.15 -10.82 6.36
CA MET A 20 7.12 -12.09 5.64
C MET A 20 8.10 -13.12 6.23
N THR A 21 9.27 -12.67 6.71
CA THR A 21 10.24 -13.55 7.36
C THR A 21 9.77 -13.97 8.75
N VAL A 22 9.24 -13.03 9.53
CA VAL A 22 8.78 -13.26 10.90
C VAL A 22 7.41 -12.63 11.06
N LEU A 23 6.37 -13.48 11.05
CA LEU A 23 5.00 -13.04 11.26
C LEU A 23 4.85 -12.47 12.70
N PRO A 24 4.52 -11.17 12.86
CA PRO A 24 4.44 -10.56 14.18
C PRO A 24 3.41 -11.25 15.09
N THR A 25 3.68 -11.30 16.38
CA THR A 25 2.74 -11.85 17.37
C THR A 25 1.48 -10.98 17.47
N VAL A 26 0.39 -11.56 18.00
CA VAL A 26 -0.87 -10.85 18.23
C VAL A 26 -0.69 -9.65 19.16
N ASP A 27 0.26 -9.70 20.09
CA ASP A 27 0.51 -8.57 20.99
C ASP A 27 1.36 -7.49 20.36
N LEU A 28 2.37 -7.85 19.57
CA LEU A 28 3.31 -6.89 18.98
C LEU A 28 2.62 -5.89 18.06
N VAL A 29 1.62 -6.33 17.29
CA VAL A 29 0.94 -5.50 16.28
C VAL A 29 -0.53 -5.27 16.62
N ARG A 30 -0.87 -5.31 17.91
CA ARG A 30 -2.23 -5.01 18.37
C ARG A 30 -2.53 -3.53 18.16
N PRO A 31 -3.66 -3.18 17.50
CA PRO A 31 -4.06 -1.79 17.40
C PRO A 31 -4.27 -1.18 18.78
N ALA A 32 -3.67 -0.01 19.02
CA ALA A 32 -3.84 0.73 20.26
C ALA A 32 -5.30 1.16 20.48
N ARG A 33 -6.05 1.37 19.41
CA ARG A 33 -7.47 1.74 19.40
C ARG A 33 -8.23 1.04 18.28
N CYS A 34 -9.54 0.89 18.46
CA CYS A 34 -10.42 0.43 17.39
C CYS A 34 -10.60 1.54 16.35
N SER A 35 -10.29 1.27 15.09
CA SER A 35 -10.51 2.25 14.01
C SER A 35 -11.97 2.51 13.67
N CYS A 36 -12.93 1.86 14.35
CA CYS A 36 -14.38 2.07 14.19
C CYS A 36 -15.01 2.84 15.35
N CYS A 37 -14.79 2.42 16.60
CA CYS A 37 -15.41 3.02 17.79
C CYS A 37 -14.42 3.72 18.73
N ASP A 38 -13.15 3.83 18.34
CA ASP A 38 -12.03 4.42 19.10
C ASP A 38 -11.71 3.77 20.47
N ALA A 39 -12.44 2.73 20.88
CA ALA A 39 -12.16 2.01 22.12
C ALA A 39 -10.69 1.56 22.20
N ALA A 40 -10.05 1.82 23.34
CA ALA A 40 -8.66 1.42 23.59
C ALA A 40 -8.53 -0.10 23.45
N GLY A 41 -7.54 -0.55 22.66
CA GLY A 41 -7.35 -1.97 22.38
C GLY A 41 -6.87 -2.77 23.58
N ARG A 42 -6.12 -2.13 24.47
CA ARG A 42 -5.65 -2.64 25.76
C ARG A 42 -5.77 -1.52 26.80
N PRO A 43 -6.96 -1.30 27.40
CA PRO A 43 -7.13 -0.30 28.44
C PRO A 43 -6.31 -0.67 29.70
N VAL A 44 -5.84 0.34 30.44
CA VAL A 44 -5.20 0.14 31.75
C VAL A 44 -6.27 -0.36 32.72
N ASN A 45 -5.98 -1.43 33.48
CA ASN A 45 -6.88 -2.04 34.46
C ASN A 45 -8.26 -2.47 33.91
N GLY A 46 -8.37 -2.73 32.60
CA GLY A 46 -9.62 -3.14 31.96
C GLY A 46 -9.47 -4.40 31.11
N PRO A 47 -10.60 -5.01 30.68
CA PRO A 47 -10.56 -6.17 29.82
C PRO A 47 -9.99 -5.83 28.44
N LEU A 48 -9.32 -6.81 27.83
CA LEU A 48 -8.75 -6.68 26.50
C LEU A 48 -9.84 -6.53 25.43
N VAL A 49 -9.81 -5.42 24.69
CA VAL A 49 -10.83 -5.05 23.71
C VAL A 49 -10.51 -5.57 22.31
N MET A 50 -9.29 -5.32 21.81
CA MET A 50 -8.90 -5.68 20.43
C MET A 50 -8.33 -7.09 20.41
N ARG A 51 -9.17 -8.13 20.39
CA ARG A 51 -8.74 -9.53 20.53
C ARG A 51 -8.26 -10.11 19.21
N GLY A 52 -7.19 -10.92 19.25
CA GLY A 52 -6.72 -11.65 18.05
C GLY A 52 -7.82 -12.51 17.46
N HIS A 53 -7.99 -12.45 16.14
CA HIS A 53 -9.07 -13.09 15.40
C HIS A 53 -8.54 -13.85 14.16
N GLY A 54 -7.33 -14.40 14.29
CA GLY A 54 -6.67 -15.20 13.27
C GLY A 54 -5.93 -14.38 12.21
N LEU A 55 -5.74 -15.02 11.06
CA LEU A 55 -4.98 -14.50 9.94
C LEU A 55 -5.86 -14.31 8.70
N ARG A 56 -5.37 -13.50 7.77
CA ARG A 56 -5.93 -13.33 6.44
C ARG A 56 -4.82 -13.21 5.42
N GLU A 57 -4.86 -14.06 4.42
CA GLU A 57 -3.93 -13.99 3.30
C GLU A 57 -4.28 -12.84 2.36
N ARG A 58 -3.23 -12.20 1.84
CA ARG A 58 -3.32 -11.24 0.74
C ARG A 58 -2.25 -11.54 -0.29
N LEU A 59 -2.67 -11.71 -1.53
CA LEU A 59 -1.77 -11.69 -2.67
C LEU A 59 -1.38 -10.24 -2.99
N VAL A 60 -0.08 -10.00 -3.08
CA VAL A 60 0.52 -8.69 -3.30
C VAL A 60 1.48 -8.79 -4.47
N CYS A 61 1.36 -7.87 -5.43
CA CYS A 61 2.25 -7.79 -6.59
C CYS A 61 3.22 -6.61 -6.47
N GLY A 62 4.41 -6.81 -7.01
CA GLY A 62 5.46 -5.80 -7.07
C GLY A 62 6.83 -6.39 -6.75
N PRO A 63 7.91 -5.72 -7.15
CA PRO A 63 9.23 -6.10 -6.69
C PRO A 63 9.37 -5.76 -5.20
N LEU A 64 10.19 -6.54 -4.49
CA LEU A 64 10.50 -6.29 -3.07
C LEU A 64 11.60 -5.25 -2.90
N GLU A 65 12.38 -5.00 -3.94
CA GLU A 65 13.45 -4.01 -3.99
C GLU A 65 13.24 -3.04 -5.16
N PRO A 66 13.76 -1.81 -5.07
CA PRO A 66 13.81 -0.90 -6.20
C PRO A 66 14.52 -1.56 -7.40
N GLY A 67 13.89 -1.56 -8.58
CA GLY A 67 14.45 -2.18 -9.80
C GLY A 67 14.54 -3.72 -9.77
N GLY A 68 14.08 -4.38 -8.71
CA GLY A 68 14.10 -5.83 -8.60
C GLY A 68 13.11 -6.52 -9.55
N ALA A 69 13.21 -7.85 -9.66
CA ALA A 69 12.30 -8.63 -10.48
C ALA A 69 10.83 -8.52 -9.99
N PRO A 70 9.85 -8.48 -10.90
CA PRO A 70 8.43 -8.48 -10.54
C PRO A 70 8.05 -9.78 -9.85
N GLN A 71 7.38 -9.69 -8.70
CA GLN A 71 6.99 -10.86 -7.92
C GLN A 71 5.52 -10.78 -7.49
N GLN A 72 4.96 -11.94 -7.14
CA GLN A 72 3.69 -12.05 -6.45
C GLN A 72 3.93 -12.82 -5.15
N VAL A 73 3.68 -12.17 -4.03
CA VAL A 73 3.92 -12.72 -2.70
C VAL A 73 2.62 -12.82 -1.92
N THR A 74 2.52 -13.82 -1.05
CA THR A 74 1.42 -13.94 -0.09
C THR A 74 1.84 -13.30 1.23
N VAL A 75 1.07 -12.32 1.68
CA VAL A 75 1.28 -11.66 2.98
C VAL A 75 0.17 -12.08 3.95
N GLN A 76 0.58 -12.60 5.10
CA GLN A 76 -0.32 -12.98 6.20
C GLN A 76 -0.67 -11.76 7.05
N ALA A 77 -1.87 -11.20 6.88
CA ALA A 77 -2.36 -10.09 7.69
C ALA A 77 -2.99 -10.57 8.99
N ARG A 78 -2.77 -9.85 10.10
CA ARG A 78 -3.36 -10.16 11.41
C ARG A 78 -4.78 -9.60 11.50
N ARG A 79 -5.74 -10.39 11.97
CA ARG A 79 -7.10 -9.91 12.23
C ARG A 79 -7.31 -9.69 13.72
N TYR A 80 -8.06 -8.65 14.05
CA TYR A 80 -8.52 -8.38 15.40
C TYR A 80 -10.02 -8.14 15.38
N ARG A 81 -10.72 -8.65 16.39
CA ARG A 81 -12.13 -8.35 16.64
C ARG A 81 -12.24 -7.44 17.85
N CYS A 82 -12.88 -6.29 17.68
CA CYS A 82 -13.20 -5.40 18.78
C CYS A 82 -14.34 -6.01 19.60
N SER A 83 -14.15 -6.24 20.90
CA SER A 83 -15.23 -6.71 21.77
C SER A 83 -16.26 -5.63 22.11
N ALA A 84 -15.95 -4.34 21.92
CA ALA A 84 -16.86 -3.24 22.21
C ALA A 84 -17.89 -3.00 21.09
N CYS A 85 -17.45 -2.98 19.82
CA CYS A 85 -18.34 -2.74 18.66
C CYS A 85 -18.45 -3.91 17.69
N GLY A 86 -17.78 -5.04 17.94
CA GLY A 86 -17.78 -6.21 17.07
C GLY A 86 -16.94 -6.07 15.78
N ALA A 87 -16.42 -4.88 15.46
CA ALA A 87 -15.71 -4.62 14.22
C ALA A 87 -14.45 -5.48 14.04
N ILE A 88 -14.17 -5.83 12.78
CA ILE A 88 -12.95 -6.56 12.40
C ILE A 88 -11.94 -5.60 11.80
N VAL A 89 -10.79 -5.50 12.46
CA VAL A 89 -9.64 -4.72 12.01
C VAL A 89 -8.58 -5.67 11.48
N VAL A 90 -8.03 -5.36 10.32
CA VAL A 90 -6.94 -6.12 9.70
C VAL A 90 -5.67 -5.28 9.79
N VAL A 91 -4.67 -5.82 10.48
CA VAL A 91 -3.35 -5.21 10.58
C VAL A 91 -2.43 -5.82 9.53
N VAL A 92 -1.80 -4.96 8.75
CA VAL A 92 -0.88 -5.30 7.65
C VAL A 92 0.48 -4.63 7.89
N PRO A 93 1.57 -5.13 7.28
CA PRO A 93 2.82 -4.39 7.27
C PRO A 93 2.69 -3.04 6.56
N ARG A 94 3.60 -2.14 6.90
CA ARG A 94 3.82 -0.88 6.19
C ARG A 94 4.08 -1.15 4.71
N GLY A 95 3.53 -0.31 3.85
CA GLY A 95 3.63 -0.47 2.40
C GLY A 95 2.49 -1.29 1.76
N LEU A 96 1.49 -1.75 2.53
CA LEU A 96 0.27 -2.32 1.96
C LEU A 96 -0.91 -1.36 2.02
N LEU A 97 -1.47 -1.05 0.84
CA LEU A 97 -2.63 -0.18 0.72
C LEU A 97 -3.96 -0.95 0.76
N ARG A 98 -5.00 -0.27 1.24
CA ARG A 98 -6.37 -0.80 1.27
C ARG A 98 -6.92 -1.00 -0.14
N ARG A 99 -7.49 -2.18 -0.40
CA ARG A 99 -8.13 -2.56 -1.69
C ARG A 99 -7.18 -2.47 -2.91
N ARG A 100 -5.87 -2.55 -2.69
CA ARG A 100 -4.87 -2.61 -3.76
C ARG A 100 -4.19 -3.97 -3.76
N ARG A 101 -4.01 -4.52 -4.97
CA ARG A 101 -3.24 -5.74 -5.23
C ARG A 101 -1.74 -5.46 -5.28
N TYR A 102 -1.34 -4.24 -5.61
CA TYR A 102 0.06 -3.85 -5.71
C TYR A 102 0.54 -3.26 -4.39
N ALA A 103 1.78 -3.56 -4.01
CA ALA A 103 2.46 -2.89 -2.90
C ALA A 103 2.56 -1.39 -3.17
N ALA A 104 2.55 -0.58 -2.11
CA ALA A 104 2.71 0.86 -2.19
C ALA A 104 3.99 1.24 -2.95
N ALA A 105 5.09 0.55 -2.66
CA ALA A 105 6.38 0.73 -3.33
C ALA A 105 6.30 0.53 -4.85
N ALA A 106 5.63 -0.55 -5.29
CA ALA A 106 5.41 -0.82 -6.71
C ALA A 106 4.50 0.22 -7.39
N ILE A 107 3.52 0.75 -6.66
CA ILE A 107 2.69 1.85 -7.17
C ILE A 107 3.53 3.12 -7.34
N GLY A 108 4.38 3.46 -6.36
CA GLY A 108 5.31 4.59 -6.44
C GLY A 108 6.26 4.48 -7.63
N TRP A 109 6.84 3.29 -7.83
CA TRP A 109 7.66 2.98 -9.00
C TRP A 109 6.92 3.27 -10.31
N VAL A 110 5.73 2.69 -10.49
CA VAL A 110 4.96 2.86 -11.74
C VAL A 110 4.60 4.32 -12.00
N LEU A 111 4.22 5.08 -10.95
CA LEU A 111 3.93 6.50 -11.10
C LEU A 111 5.16 7.30 -11.52
N ALA A 112 6.35 6.97 -11.00
CA ALA A 112 7.60 7.58 -11.42
C ALA A 112 7.97 7.22 -12.86
N ARG A 113 7.88 5.94 -13.25
CA ARG A 113 8.18 5.49 -14.62
C ARG A 113 7.28 6.16 -15.66
N ILE A 114 5.99 6.30 -15.37
CA ILE A 114 5.04 6.95 -16.27
C ILE A 114 5.21 8.48 -16.25
N GLY A 115 5.30 9.08 -15.06
CA GLY A 115 5.27 10.53 -14.89
C GLY A 115 6.60 11.24 -15.15
N LEU A 116 7.73 10.60 -14.82
CA LEU A 116 9.06 11.17 -14.96
C LEU A 116 9.78 10.66 -16.20
N ASP A 117 9.70 9.36 -16.46
CA ASP A 117 10.46 8.72 -17.55
C ASP A 117 9.64 8.57 -18.85
N GLY A 118 8.35 8.93 -18.83
CA GLY A 118 7.47 8.84 -20.00
C GLY A 118 7.18 7.42 -20.49
N VAL A 119 7.41 6.41 -19.64
CA VAL A 119 7.30 4.99 -20.01
C VAL A 119 5.84 4.59 -20.21
N SER A 120 5.60 3.73 -21.21
CA SER A 120 4.25 3.22 -21.50
C SER A 120 3.72 2.31 -20.39
N THR A 121 2.40 2.28 -20.22
CA THR A 121 1.73 1.46 -19.20
C THR A 121 2.06 -0.04 -19.31
N PRO A 122 2.15 -0.66 -20.51
CA PRO A 122 2.56 -2.06 -20.63
C PRO A 122 3.99 -2.33 -20.13
N VAL A 123 4.95 -1.43 -20.40
CA VAL A 123 6.33 -1.58 -19.94
C VAL A 123 6.38 -1.47 -18.42
N ALA A 124 5.76 -0.44 -17.83
CA ALA A 124 5.69 -0.29 -16.38
C ALA A 124 4.99 -1.48 -15.70
N ARG A 125 4.04 -2.14 -16.37
CA ARG A 125 3.39 -3.36 -15.87
C ARG A 125 4.36 -4.52 -15.77
N ALA A 126 5.16 -4.73 -16.82
CA ALA A 126 6.12 -5.82 -16.87
C ALA A 126 7.16 -5.71 -15.75
N GLU A 127 7.51 -4.49 -15.34
CA GLU A 127 8.42 -4.24 -14.22
C GLU A 127 7.83 -4.59 -12.84
N VAL A 128 6.50 -4.69 -12.68
CA VAL A 128 5.86 -4.89 -11.35
C VAL A 128 4.89 -6.06 -11.25
N CYS A 129 4.62 -6.76 -12.35
CA CYS A 129 3.63 -7.83 -12.40
C CYS A 129 4.24 -9.07 -13.07
N PRO A 130 4.36 -10.22 -12.37
CA PRO A 130 4.99 -11.41 -12.94
C PRO A 130 4.12 -12.12 -13.98
N SER A 131 2.80 -11.91 -13.95
CA SER A 131 1.90 -12.54 -14.91
C SER A 131 2.08 -11.93 -16.29
N ALA A 132 2.47 -12.78 -17.25
CA ALA A 132 2.52 -12.42 -18.65
C ALA A 132 1.17 -11.84 -19.12
N THR A 133 1.24 -10.82 -19.96
CA THR A 133 0.05 -10.31 -20.63
C THR A 133 -0.35 -11.30 -21.72
N LEU A 134 -1.53 -11.92 -21.59
CA LEU A 134 -2.11 -12.75 -22.64
C LEU A 134 -2.94 -11.88 -23.60
N GLY A 135 -2.32 -11.48 -24.72
CA GLY A 135 -2.94 -10.72 -25.81
C GLY A 135 -2.84 -9.20 -25.69
N VAL A 136 -2.82 -8.52 -26.86
CA VAL A 136 -2.64 -7.06 -27.00
C VAL A 136 -3.70 -6.27 -26.22
N ALA A 137 -4.96 -6.69 -26.31
CA ALA A 137 -6.05 -6.07 -25.57
C ALA A 137 -5.88 -6.16 -24.04
N ALA A 138 -5.25 -7.21 -23.51
CA ALA A 138 -5.00 -7.34 -22.09
C ALA A 138 -3.86 -6.42 -21.60
N ALA A 139 -2.89 -6.08 -22.47
CA ALA A 139 -1.81 -5.13 -22.18
C ALA A 139 -2.38 -3.71 -22.03
N GLU A 140 -3.25 -3.32 -22.96
CA GLU A 140 -3.89 -2.00 -22.98
C GLU A 140 -4.93 -1.82 -21.86
N ARG A 141 -5.50 -2.91 -21.36
CA ARG A 141 -6.56 -2.90 -20.33
C ARG A 141 -6.06 -2.83 -18.88
N TRP A 142 -4.78 -2.61 -18.63
CA TRP A 142 -4.30 -2.42 -17.25
C TRP A 142 -4.70 -1.04 -16.70
N LEU A 143 -5.94 -0.91 -16.24
CA LEU A 143 -6.50 0.34 -15.72
C LEU A 143 -5.96 0.76 -14.35
N ALA A 144 -4.99 0.03 -13.77
CA ALA A 144 -4.53 0.29 -12.41
C ALA A 144 -3.83 1.65 -12.28
N PRO A 145 -2.88 2.05 -13.16
CA PRO A 145 -2.26 3.37 -13.09
C PRO A 145 -3.28 4.49 -13.20
N SER A 146 -4.27 4.37 -14.10
CA SER A 146 -5.39 5.31 -14.20
C SER A 146 -6.14 5.51 -12.88
N ARG A 147 -6.44 4.42 -12.18
CA ARG A 147 -7.15 4.43 -10.89
C ARG A 147 -6.26 4.90 -9.73
N TRP A 148 -4.94 4.84 -9.88
CA TRP A 148 -3.99 5.36 -8.90
C TRP A 148 -3.83 6.86 -9.07
N ILE A 149 -3.60 7.33 -10.29
CA ILE A 149 -3.53 8.76 -10.63
C ILE A 149 -4.80 9.48 -10.15
N GLU A 150 -5.98 8.91 -10.42
CA GLU A 150 -7.24 9.52 -9.96
C GLU A 150 -7.39 9.47 -8.42
N ALA A 151 -6.91 8.41 -7.77
CA ALA A 151 -6.88 8.37 -6.32
C ALA A 151 -5.89 9.39 -5.73
N SER A 152 -4.74 9.62 -6.36
CA SER A 152 -3.79 10.68 -5.98
C SER A 152 -4.41 12.06 -6.15
N ARG A 153 -5.09 12.32 -7.27
CA ARG A 153 -5.83 13.57 -7.51
C ARG A 153 -6.74 13.90 -6.32
N ARG A 154 -7.45 12.90 -5.80
CA ARG A 154 -8.38 13.02 -4.67
C ARG A 154 -7.72 12.97 -3.30
N GLY A 155 -6.40 12.78 -3.21
CA GLY A 155 -5.68 12.59 -1.94
C GLY A 155 -6.06 11.29 -1.20
N GLN A 156 -6.41 10.24 -1.94
CA GLN A 156 -6.89 8.95 -1.42
C GLN A 156 -5.93 7.78 -1.66
N LEU A 157 -4.83 7.99 -2.40
CA LEU A 157 -3.89 6.93 -2.72
C LEU A 157 -2.91 6.67 -1.55
N PHE A 158 -2.27 7.73 -1.07
CA PHE A 158 -1.30 7.71 0.02
C PHE A 158 -1.78 8.65 1.15
N PRO A 159 -1.99 8.16 2.38
CA PRO A 159 -2.48 8.99 3.48
C PRO A 159 -1.60 10.18 3.83
N ARG A 160 -0.28 10.09 3.58
CA ARG A 160 0.69 11.15 3.90
C ARG A 160 0.87 12.20 2.80
N LEU A 161 0.22 12.03 1.65
CA LEU A 161 0.35 12.96 0.52
C LEU A 161 -0.84 13.94 0.46
N GLY A 162 -0.54 15.16 0.01
CA GLY A 162 -1.55 16.17 -0.25
C GLY A 162 -2.40 15.87 -1.49
N ARG A 163 -3.44 16.68 -1.71
CA ARG A 163 -4.25 16.65 -2.94
C ARG A 163 -3.54 17.38 -4.07
N HIS A 164 -3.83 17.01 -5.31
CA HIS A 164 -3.40 17.76 -6.50
C HIS A 164 -4.54 18.61 -7.04
N GLY A 165 -4.23 19.74 -7.66
CA GLY A 165 -5.22 20.64 -8.27
C GLY A 165 -6.05 19.96 -9.37
N ALA A 166 -7.32 20.32 -9.47
CA ALA A 166 -8.30 19.69 -10.37
C ALA A 166 -7.94 19.83 -11.86
N GLU A 167 -7.22 20.88 -12.24
CA GLU A 167 -6.88 21.20 -13.64
C GLU A 167 -5.66 20.42 -14.18
N SER A 168 -4.97 19.66 -13.32
CA SER A 168 -3.76 18.97 -13.73
C SER A 168 -4.06 17.78 -14.64
N SER A 169 -3.25 17.63 -15.68
CA SER A 169 -3.30 16.46 -16.56
C SER A 169 -2.93 15.19 -15.79
N ARG A 170 -3.25 14.02 -16.35
CA ARG A 170 -2.94 12.73 -15.71
C ARG A 170 -1.43 12.50 -15.58
N ALA A 171 -0.65 12.92 -16.57
CA ALA A 171 0.81 12.86 -16.54
C ALA A 171 1.37 13.74 -15.41
N GLN A 172 0.91 15.00 -15.32
CA GLN A 172 1.31 15.93 -14.26
C GLN A 172 0.99 15.42 -12.85
N ILE A 173 -0.14 14.73 -12.67
CA ILE A 173 -0.49 14.13 -11.38
C ILE A 173 0.44 12.96 -11.05
N ALA A 174 0.74 12.10 -12.03
CA ALA A 174 1.68 10.99 -11.84
C ALA A 174 3.07 11.52 -11.45
N GLU A 175 3.58 12.49 -12.21
CA GLU A 175 4.84 13.21 -11.96
C GLU A 175 4.88 13.82 -10.56
N ARG A 176 3.90 14.65 -10.20
CA ARG A 176 3.88 15.32 -8.88
C ARG A 176 3.74 14.32 -7.74
N THR A 177 2.91 13.30 -7.90
CA THR A 177 2.82 12.21 -6.90
C THR A 177 4.19 11.57 -6.74
N ALA A 178 4.87 11.22 -7.85
CA ALA A 178 6.19 10.62 -7.81
C ALA A 178 7.22 11.52 -7.13
N MET A 179 7.25 12.83 -7.43
CA MET A 179 8.16 13.78 -6.79
C MET A 179 7.91 13.95 -5.29
N GLN A 180 6.65 13.95 -4.85
CA GLN A 180 6.35 13.94 -3.42
C GLN A 180 6.84 12.66 -2.74
N LEU A 181 6.72 11.51 -3.41
CA LEU A 181 7.26 10.25 -2.92
C LEU A 181 8.79 10.27 -2.87
N VAL A 182 9.46 10.82 -3.89
CA VAL A 182 10.92 11.04 -3.87
C VAL A 182 11.32 11.84 -2.63
N GLY A 183 10.62 12.94 -2.33
CA GLY A 183 10.89 13.76 -1.14
C GLY A 183 10.66 13.06 0.20
N LEU A 184 9.85 11.98 0.24
CA LEU A 184 9.65 11.14 1.42
C LEU A 184 10.65 9.99 1.52
N SER A 185 11.43 9.72 0.47
CA SER A 185 12.47 8.70 0.54
C SER A 185 13.48 9.06 1.63
N PRO A 186 13.95 8.10 2.45
CA PRO A 186 15.12 8.34 3.30
C PRO A 186 16.25 8.89 2.42
N GLN A 187 17.04 9.81 2.97
CA GLN A 187 18.22 10.37 2.31
C GLN A 187 19.18 9.21 1.97
N GLY A 188 19.06 8.70 0.75
CA GLY A 188 20.04 7.82 0.12
C GLY A 188 21.06 8.66 -0.62
N SER A 189 22.13 8.03 -1.11
CA SER A 189 23.15 8.74 -1.90
C SER A 189 22.48 9.57 -3.00
N THR A 190 22.98 10.79 -3.22
CA THR A 190 22.49 11.77 -4.21
C THR A 190 22.48 11.28 -5.67
N ARG A 191 22.88 10.02 -5.92
CA ARG A 191 22.97 9.37 -7.23
C ARG A 191 21.87 8.36 -7.53
N GLU A 192 20.93 8.08 -6.62
CA GLU A 192 19.84 7.14 -6.92
C GLU A 192 18.84 7.73 -7.95
N PRO A 193 18.48 6.98 -9.01
CA PRO A 193 17.41 7.37 -9.93
C PRO A 193 16.08 7.65 -9.23
N ALA A 194 15.33 8.64 -9.72
CA ALA A 194 14.05 9.05 -9.13
C ALA A 194 13.03 7.91 -8.95
N PRO A 195 12.88 6.93 -9.87
CA PRO A 195 12.01 5.77 -9.65
C PRO A 195 12.39 4.93 -8.42
N HIS A 196 13.68 4.79 -8.12
CA HIS A 196 14.13 4.07 -6.93
C HIS A 196 13.74 4.83 -5.64
N LEU A 197 13.93 6.15 -5.63
CA LEU A 197 13.54 7.00 -4.52
C LEU A 197 12.01 7.00 -4.33
N ALA A 198 11.23 7.10 -5.41
CA ALA A 198 9.78 7.03 -5.37
C ALA A 198 9.28 5.66 -4.83
N PHE A 199 9.94 4.56 -5.19
CA PHE A 199 9.64 3.23 -4.64
C PHE A 199 9.80 3.20 -3.12
N ARG A 200 10.94 3.69 -2.61
CA ARG A 200 11.23 3.73 -1.17
C ARG A 200 10.27 4.67 -0.43
N GLY A 201 10.08 5.88 -0.94
CA GLY A 201 9.18 6.86 -0.37
C GLY A 201 7.72 6.41 -0.34
N ALA A 202 7.26 5.67 -1.36
CA ALA A 202 5.91 5.11 -1.38
C ALA A 202 5.67 4.06 -0.31
N ALA A 203 6.68 3.29 0.07
CA ALA A 203 6.57 2.39 1.22
C ALA A 203 6.33 3.16 2.52
N LEU A 204 6.90 4.36 2.67
CA LEU A 204 6.76 5.22 3.86
C LEU A 204 5.52 6.11 3.83
N ALA A 205 5.05 6.46 2.64
CA ALA A 205 3.84 7.26 2.43
C ALA A 205 2.54 6.48 2.64
N ALA A 206 2.66 5.14 2.69
CA ALA A 206 1.55 4.20 2.78
C ALA A 206 0.77 4.33 4.08
#